data_AF-A0A5C6EMR4-F1
#
_entry.id   AF-A0A5C6EMR4-F1
#
_cell.length_a   1.000
_cell.length_b   1.000
_cell.length_c   1.000
_cell.angle_alpha   90.00
_cell.angle_beta   90.00
_cell.angle_gamma   90.00
#
_symmetry.space_group_name_H-M   'P 1'
#
loop_
_entity.id
_entity.type
_entity.pdbx_description
1 polymer ?
#
loop_
_entity_poly.entity_id
_entity_poly.type
_entity_poly.pdbx_seq_one_letter_code
_entity_poly.pdbx_strand_id
1 'polypeptide(L)'
;MNCRTPFFIWFHHRSGSSHLCSLLDSHPEIACWGEFFYRGEAGVDGDLFTRSACDTEAEFLNDVYSHRWSPSGATLCADDPEPPLATAVGFKLKYQQGDSYPCVLDHLRSHRSMKAIHLVRTNLVAALLSASMIPRLLDQFQRANLLATTPSHDLDRTVWLDTETILDELVELESRIDVARRELDAMDCLEVTYENLIDSPKKTCQSILDFLDVDASIELVSRLQKIMPHSIAASLGNFDEVSEALEGTRFAVHLDSSSKA
;
A
#
# COMPACT_ATOMS: atom_id res chain seq x y z
N MET A 1 9.21 19.51 22.78
CA MET A 1 9.50 18.78 21.54
C MET A 1 8.24 17.99 21.23
N ASN A 2 7.51 18.31 20.17
CA ASN A 2 6.39 17.46 19.74
C ASN A 2 7.01 16.14 19.25
N CYS A 3 6.73 15.06 19.97
CA CYS A 3 7.15 13.73 19.56
C CYS A 3 6.27 13.35 18.37
N ARG A 4 6.88 13.13 17.19
CA ARG A 4 6.15 12.61 16.04
C ARG A 4 5.81 11.13 16.27
N THR A 5 4.69 10.68 15.73
CA THR A 5 4.30 9.28 15.59
C THR A 5 4.92 8.73 14.30
N PRO A 6 6.03 7.97 14.35
CA PRO A 6 6.56 7.30 13.18
C PRO A 6 5.69 6.09 12.86
N PHE A 7 5.34 5.92 11.59
CA PHE A 7 4.63 4.74 11.13
C PHE A 7 5.16 4.22 9.80
N PHE A 8 4.75 3.02 9.44
CA PHE A 8 4.89 2.47 8.10
C PHE A 8 3.67 1.63 7.75
N ILE A 9 3.34 1.59 6.46
CA ILE A 9 2.28 0.74 5.92
C ILE A 9 2.98 -0.47 5.30
N TRP A 10 2.77 -1.65 5.86
CA TRP A 10 3.31 -2.90 5.32
C TRP A 10 2.24 -3.66 4.55
N PHE A 11 2.55 -4.07 3.32
CA PHE A 11 1.52 -4.59 2.41
C PHE A 11 2.09 -5.47 1.29
N HIS A 12 1.22 -6.29 0.69
CA HIS A 12 1.50 -6.96 -0.59
C HIS A 12 1.03 -6.12 -1.78
N HIS A 13 1.57 -6.36 -2.98
CA HIS A 13 1.05 -5.76 -4.22
C HIS A 13 -0.47 -5.84 -4.31
N ARG A 14 -1.07 -4.73 -4.77
CA ARG A 14 -2.51 -4.58 -5.06
C ARG A 14 -3.45 -4.76 -3.87
N SER A 15 -2.97 -4.46 -2.66
CA SER A 15 -3.78 -4.36 -1.45
C SER A 15 -4.49 -3.01 -1.25
N GLY A 16 -4.29 -2.04 -2.14
CA GLY A 16 -4.85 -0.69 -2.00
C GLY A 16 -3.95 0.31 -1.25
N SER A 17 -2.67 0.00 -1.03
CA SER A 17 -1.76 0.88 -0.28
C SER A 17 -1.60 2.29 -0.84
N SER A 18 -1.62 2.46 -2.17
CA SER A 18 -1.62 3.80 -2.77
C SER A 18 -2.89 4.58 -2.46
N HIS A 19 -4.04 3.91 -2.36
CA HIS A 19 -5.30 4.55 -1.98
C HIS A 19 -5.25 4.99 -0.51
N LEU A 20 -4.82 4.10 0.38
CA LEU A 20 -4.64 4.44 1.80
C LEU A 20 -3.63 5.58 2.00
N CYS A 21 -2.48 5.51 1.35
CA CYS A 21 -1.47 6.58 1.40
C CYS A 21 -2.04 7.91 0.88
N SER A 22 -2.80 7.92 -0.22
CA SER A 22 -3.47 9.13 -0.70
C SER A 22 -4.52 9.67 0.28
N LEU A 23 -5.23 8.80 1.01
CA LEU A 23 -6.17 9.21 2.06
C LEU A 23 -5.42 9.87 3.23
N LEU A 24 -4.37 9.21 3.74
CA LEU A 24 -3.59 9.72 4.86
C LEU A 24 -2.88 11.04 4.53
N ASP A 25 -2.31 11.15 3.33
CA ASP A 25 -1.65 12.38 2.84
C ASP A 25 -2.62 13.56 2.63
N SER A 26 -3.94 13.33 2.71
CA SER A 26 -4.93 14.43 2.71
C SER A 26 -5.13 15.05 4.09
N HIS A 27 -4.63 14.43 5.16
CA HIS A 27 -4.72 14.93 6.52
C HIS A 27 -3.62 15.97 6.80
N PRO A 28 -3.93 17.15 7.36
CA PRO A 28 -2.95 18.22 7.55
C PRO A 28 -1.80 17.87 8.52
N GLU A 29 -2.04 16.91 9.42
CA GLU A 29 -1.05 16.45 10.41
C GLU A 29 -0.31 15.16 10.02
N ILE A 30 -0.57 14.60 8.84
CA ILE A 30 0.09 13.36 8.39
C ILE A 30 0.94 13.63 7.15
N ALA A 31 2.19 13.17 7.19
CA ALA A 31 3.00 13.01 5.98
C ALA A 31 3.15 11.52 5.68
N CYS A 32 2.46 11.03 4.65
CA CYS A 32 2.50 9.62 4.25
C CYS A 32 3.20 9.47 2.90
N TRP A 33 4.49 9.13 2.95
CA TRP A 33 5.31 9.01 1.76
C TRP A 33 5.05 7.71 0.98
N GLY A 34 5.53 7.72 -0.26
CA GLY A 34 5.50 6.58 -1.18
C GLY A 34 6.39 5.42 -0.73
N GLU A 35 6.78 4.59 -1.69
CA GLU A 35 7.75 3.52 -1.42
C GLU A 35 9.15 4.12 -1.51
N PHE A 36 9.94 4.09 -0.42
CA PHE A 36 11.29 4.67 -0.43
C PHE A 36 12.35 3.77 -1.06
N PHE A 37 12.12 2.46 -1.02
CA PHE A 37 13.08 1.41 -1.36
C PHE A 37 12.75 0.72 -2.70
N TYR A 38 11.97 1.38 -3.56
CA TYR A 38 11.61 0.82 -4.86
C TYR A 38 12.73 1.03 -5.88
N ARG A 39 13.39 -0.07 -6.27
CA ARG A 39 14.42 -0.09 -7.34
C ARG A 39 13.75 -0.27 -8.72
N GLY A 40 13.12 0.77 -9.26
CA GLY A 40 12.62 0.78 -10.65
C GLY A 40 13.21 1.91 -11.48
N GLU A 41 12.92 1.91 -12.78
CA GLU A 41 13.40 2.95 -13.70
C GLU A 41 12.97 4.35 -13.24
N ALA A 42 13.93 5.28 -13.26
CA ALA A 42 13.78 6.64 -12.78
C ALA A 42 12.56 7.35 -13.40
N GLY A 43 11.64 7.84 -12.57
CA GLY A 43 10.57 8.75 -13.05
C GLY A 43 9.23 8.68 -12.32
N VAL A 44 9.01 7.69 -11.45
CA VAL A 44 7.75 7.57 -10.71
C VAL A 44 8.08 7.28 -9.25
N ASP A 45 7.73 8.21 -8.35
CA ASP A 45 7.88 8.15 -6.88
C ASP A 45 8.26 6.76 -6.34
N GLY A 46 9.54 6.52 -6.04
CA GLY A 46 9.95 5.14 -5.70
C GLY A 46 11.36 4.93 -5.15
N ASP A 47 12.37 5.66 -5.62
CA ASP A 47 13.74 5.41 -5.15
C ASP A 47 14.33 6.59 -4.41
N LEU A 48 13.64 7.00 -3.35
CA LEU A 48 14.10 8.14 -2.55
C LEU A 48 15.34 7.79 -1.73
N PHE A 49 15.51 6.52 -1.34
CA PHE A 49 16.72 6.07 -0.67
C PHE A 49 17.96 6.16 -1.57
N THR A 50 17.93 5.60 -2.79
CA THR A 50 19.09 5.63 -3.69
C THR A 50 19.42 7.05 -4.18
N ARG A 51 18.47 7.98 -4.08
CA ARG A 51 18.66 9.41 -4.38
C ARG A 51 19.06 10.24 -3.17
N SER A 52 19.08 9.64 -1.97
CA SER A 52 19.49 10.32 -0.74
C SER A 52 21.02 10.40 -0.62
N ALA A 53 21.49 11.27 0.27
CA ALA A 53 22.90 11.35 0.64
C ALA A 53 23.28 10.41 1.81
N CYS A 54 22.33 9.58 2.27
CA CYS A 54 22.55 8.68 3.40
C CYS A 54 23.35 7.46 2.94
N ASP A 55 24.30 7.02 3.77
CA ASP A 55 25.14 5.86 3.45
C ASP A 55 24.44 4.53 3.79
N THR A 56 23.43 4.57 4.68
CA THR A 56 22.67 3.39 5.12
C THR A 56 21.17 3.63 5.17
N GLU A 57 20.38 2.57 5.06
CA GLU A 57 18.92 2.62 5.15
C GLU A 57 18.45 3.13 6.53
N ALA A 58 19.17 2.77 7.60
CA ALA A 58 18.86 3.21 8.96
C ALA A 58 19.09 4.72 9.14
N GLU A 59 20.18 5.27 8.59
CA GLU A 59 20.43 6.71 8.59
C GLU A 59 19.36 7.46 7.81
N PHE A 60 18.96 6.94 6.65
CA PHE A 60 17.88 7.50 5.85
C PHE A 60 16.55 7.55 6.61
N LEU A 61 16.16 6.45 7.26
CA LEU A 61 14.93 6.42 8.06
C LEU A 61 14.99 7.37 9.26
N ASN A 62 16.13 7.45 9.95
CA ASN A 62 16.34 8.43 11.00
C ASN A 62 16.16 9.85 10.47
N ASP A 63 16.69 10.18 9.29
CA ASP A 63 16.55 11.50 8.68
C ASP A 63 15.08 11.82 8.36
N VAL A 64 14.35 10.88 7.74
CA VAL A 64 12.91 10.99 7.44
C VAL A 64 12.10 11.30 8.70
N TYR A 65 12.37 10.62 9.81
CA TYR A 65 11.62 10.83 11.06
C TYR A 65 12.10 12.05 11.88
N SER A 66 13.31 12.58 11.62
CA SER A 66 13.94 13.64 12.41
C SER A 66 13.52 15.10 12.07
N HIS A 67 12.53 15.31 11.20
CA HIS A 67 12.08 16.63 10.70
C HIS A 67 13.05 17.36 9.75
N ARG A 68 14.14 16.72 9.31
CA ARG A 68 15.14 17.34 8.42
C ARG A 68 14.95 16.99 6.96
N TRP A 69 14.22 15.93 6.68
CA TRP A 69 14.08 15.42 5.33
C TRP A 69 13.09 16.25 4.50
N SER A 70 13.61 16.85 3.43
CA SER A 70 12.82 17.43 2.35
C SER A 70 12.87 16.49 1.15
N PRO A 71 11.74 16.22 0.46
CA PRO A 71 11.71 15.34 -0.72
C PRO A 71 12.60 15.81 -1.88
N SER A 72 13.08 17.05 -1.87
CA SER A 72 14.06 17.56 -2.85
C SER A 72 15.50 17.16 -2.56
N GLY A 73 15.81 16.52 -1.42
CA GLY A 73 17.18 16.17 -1.01
C GLY A 73 18.05 17.38 -0.68
N ALA A 74 17.53 18.60 -0.82
CA ALA A 74 18.12 19.78 -0.23
C ALA A 74 17.90 19.72 1.28
N THR A 75 18.97 19.84 2.07
CA THR A 75 18.83 20.34 3.44
C THR A 75 17.90 21.54 3.37
N LEU A 76 16.78 21.52 4.09
CA LEU A 76 15.83 22.66 4.15
C LEU A 76 16.64 23.94 4.16
N CYS A 77 16.59 24.71 3.06
CA CYS A 77 17.21 26.02 3.05
C CYS A 77 16.49 26.81 4.15
N ALA A 78 17.19 27.67 4.88
CA ALA A 78 16.59 28.45 5.98
C ALA A 78 15.37 29.30 5.53
N ASP A 79 15.17 29.45 4.22
CA ASP A 79 14.10 30.19 3.57
C ASP A 79 12.98 29.29 2.99
N ASP A 80 13.10 27.95 3.04
CA ASP A 80 12.01 27.07 2.66
C ASP A 80 10.87 27.21 3.70
N PRO A 81 9.60 27.33 3.27
CA PRO A 81 8.49 27.34 4.20
C PRO A 81 8.57 26.08 5.06
N GLU A 82 8.53 26.24 6.39
CA GLU A 82 8.58 25.09 7.30
C GLU A 82 7.58 24.06 6.80
N PRO A 83 8.01 22.81 6.53
CA PRO A 83 7.08 21.77 6.14
C PRO A 83 6.02 21.71 7.25
N PRO A 84 4.72 21.54 6.90
CA PRO A 84 3.67 21.45 7.91
C PRO A 84 4.14 20.50 9.01
N LEU A 85 3.93 20.90 10.26
CA LEU A 85 4.32 20.14 11.46
C LEU A 85 3.48 18.86 11.54
N ALA A 86 3.67 17.96 10.57
CA ALA A 86 3.08 16.64 10.57
C ALA A 86 3.49 15.98 11.88
N THR A 87 2.49 15.60 12.67
CA THR A 87 2.67 14.92 13.93
C THR A 87 2.78 13.42 13.70
N ALA A 88 2.21 12.89 12.61
CA ALA A 88 2.45 11.54 12.15
C ALA A 88 3.23 11.53 10.83
N VAL A 89 4.32 10.75 10.76
CA VAL A 89 5.14 10.64 9.56
C VAL A 89 5.35 9.17 9.26
N GLY A 90 5.17 8.77 8.02
CA GLY A 90 5.36 7.39 7.63
C GLY A 90 5.47 7.18 6.14
N PHE A 91 5.61 5.93 5.74
CA PHE A 91 5.84 5.55 4.35
C PHE A 91 5.26 4.18 4.04
N LYS A 92 5.25 3.82 2.76
CA LYS A 92 4.82 2.49 2.30
C LYS A 92 6.01 1.55 2.15
N LEU A 93 5.89 0.34 2.67
CA LEU A 93 6.86 -0.74 2.48
C LEU A 93 6.15 -1.97 1.93
N LYS A 94 6.59 -2.50 0.78
CA LYS A 94 6.11 -3.80 0.28
C LYS A 94 6.76 -4.94 1.05
N TYR A 95 6.09 -6.09 1.13
CA TYR A 95 6.69 -7.31 1.71
C TYR A 95 8.05 -7.63 1.07
N GLN A 96 8.12 -7.67 -0.27
CA GLN A 96 9.37 -7.98 -0.96
C GLN A 96 10.48 -6.95 -0.74
N GLN A 97 10.13 -5.70 -0.41
CA GLN A 97 11.11 -4.69 0.00
C GLN A 97 11.65 -4.99 1.39
N GLY A 98 10.80 -5.42 2.32
CA GLY A 98 11.24 -5.92 3.63
C GLY A 98 12.19 -7.12 3.49
N ASP A 99 11.89 -8.05 2.59
CA ASP A 99 12.75 -9.22 2.32
C ASP A 99 14.09 -8.80 1.68
N SER A 100 14.08 -7.78 0.81
CA SER A 100 15.27 -7.28 0.12
C SER A 100 16.15 -6.41 1.01
N TYR A 101 15.57 -5.80 2.05
CA TYR A 101 16.22 -4.90 3.00
C TYR A 101 15.92 -5.32 4.45
N PRO A 102 16.43 -6.48 4.92
CA PRO A 102 16.13 -6.98 6.26
C PRO A 102 16.56 -5.99 7.37
N CYS A 103 17.64 -5.22 7.14
CA CYS A 103 18.08 -4.15 8.03
C CYS A 103 17.03 -3.06 8.26
N VAL A 104 16.15 -2.81 7.27
CA VAL A 104 15.03 -1.86 7.40
C VAL A 104 14.02 -2.40 8.40
N LEU A 105 13.61 -3.67 8.27
CA LEU A 105 12.66 -4.27 9.21
C LEU A 105 13.22 -4.33 10.63
N ASP A 106 14.50 -4.69 10.79
CA ASP A 106 15.17 -4.70 12.10
C ASP A 106 15.20 -3.30 12.72
N HIS A 107 15.50 -2.28 11.92
CA HIS A 107 15.49 -0.89 12.36
C HIS A 107 14.09 -0.46 12.81
N LEU A 108 13.06 -0.70 11.99
CA LEU A 108 11.67 -0.37 12.32
C LEU A 108 11.19 -1.06 13.61
N ARG A 109 11.57 -2.33 13.82
CA ARG A 109 11.27 -3.10 15.05
C ARG A 109 11.95 -2.57 16.28
N SER A 110 13.19 -2.08 16.14
CA SER A 110 13.94 -1.53 17.26
C SER A 110 13.38 -0.20 17.77
N HIS A 111 12.53 0.46 16.96
CA HIS A 111 11.99 1.78 17.26
C HIS A 111 10.72 1.68 18.12
N ARG A 112 10.83 1.98 19.42
CA ARG A 112 9.76 1.71 20.41
C ARG A 112 8.42 2.40 20.17
N SER A 113 8.40 3.56 19.52
CA SER A 113 7.17 4.28 19.19
C SER A 113 6.71 4.06 17.75
N MET A 114 7.30 3.09 17.04
CA MET A 114 6.92 2.75 15.67
C MET A 114 5.55 2.08 15.63
N LYS A 115 4.67 2.63 14.81
CA LYS A 115 3.35 2.05 14.53
C LYS A 115 3.34 1.37 13.17
N ALA A 116 2.87 0.13 13.10
CA ALA A 116 2.72 -0.61 11.87
C ALA A 116 1.24 -0.60 11.44
N ILE A 117 0.97 -0.21 10.20
CA ILE A 117 -0.33 -0.46 9.56
C ILE A 117 -0.15 -1.62 8.61
N HIS A 118 -0.78 -2.75 8.91
CA HIS A 118 -0.73 -3.93 8.06
C HIS A 118 -1.93 -3.93 7.11
N LEU A 119 -1.70 -3.56 5.85
CA LEU A 119 -2.78 -3.46 4.86
C LEU A 119 -2.90 -4.76 4.05
N VAL A 120 -3.96 -5.50 4.32
CA VAL A 120 -4.27 -6.80 3.71
C VAL A 120 -5.44 -6.64 2.74
N ARG A 121 -5.43 -7.36 1.63
CA ARG A 121 -6.62 -7.55 0.80
C ARG A 121 -7.04 -9.00 0.90
N THR A 122 -8.18 -9.23 1.52
CA THR A 122 -8.61 -10.58 1.91
C THR A 122 -9.18 -11.35 0.74
N ASN A 123 -9.71 -10.67 -0.29
CA ASN A 123 -10.04 -11.31 -1.55
C ASN A 123 -8.79 -11.49 -2.43
N LEU A 124 -8.16 -12.66 -2.31
CA LEU A 124 -6.89 -12.98 -2.98
C LEU A 124 -7.04 -13.12 -4.51
N VAL A 125 -8.16 -13.65 -5.00
CA VAL A 125 -8.45 -13.70 -6.45
C VAL A 125 -8.53 -12.29 -7.03
N ALA A 126 -9.20 -11.37 -6.34
CA ALA A 126 -9.30 -9.98 -6.76
C ALA A 126 -7.93 -9.24 -6.66
N ALA A 127 -7.06 -9.68 -5.75
CA ALA A 127 -5.68 -9.19 -5.66
C ALA A 127 -4.86 -9.63 -6.89
N LEU A 128 -4.89 -10.93 -7.24
CA LEU A 128 -4.24 -11.48 -8.44
C LEU A 128 -4.75 -10.81 -9.71
N LEU A 129 -6.06 -10.73 -9.89
CA LEU A 129 -6.70 -10.04 -11.01
C LEU A 129 -6.18 -8.61 -11.20
N SER A 130 -6.13 -7.86 -10.09
CA SER A 130 -5.63 -6.49 -10.15
C SER A 130 -4.13 -6.43 -10.42
N ALA A 131 -3.35 -7.46 -10.09
CA ALA A 131 -1.91 -7.53 -10.35
C ALA A 131 -1.64 -7.81 -11.83
N SER A 132 -2.42 -8.68 -12.46
CA SER A 132 -2.35 -8.98 -13.90
C SER A 132 -2.64 -7.77 -14.79
N MET A 133 -3.27 -6.72 -14.25
CA MET A 133 -3.46 -5.45 -14.95
C MET A 133 -2.22 -4.54 -14.99
N ILE A 134 -1.22 -4.76 -14.13
CA ILE A 134 -0.04 -3.88 -14.03
C ILE A 134 0.66 -3.67 -15.38
N PRO A 135 0.98 -4.71 -16.18
CA PRO A 135 1.67 -4.52 -17.45
C PRO A 135 0.91 -3.60 -18.41
N ARG A 136 -0.42 -3.75 -18.51
CA ARG A 136 -1.26 -2.91 -19.37
C ARG A 136 -1.31 -1.46 -18.89
N LEU A 137 -1.38 -1.24 -17.58
CA LEU A 137 -1.37 0.09 -17.00
C LEU A 137 -0.04 0.81 -17.22
N LEU A 138 1.06 0.09 -17.09
CA LEU A 138 2.40 0.63 -17.37
C LEU A 138 2.53 0.98 -18.86
N ASP A 139 2.11 0.09 -19.75
CA ASP A 139 2.12 0.35 -21.20
C ASP A 139 1.32 1.60 -21.57
N GLN A 140 0.07 1.68 -21.10
CA GLN A 140 -0.86 2.74 -21.50
C GLN A 140 -0.66 4.08 -20.76
N PHE A 141 -0.29 4.06 -19.48
CA PHE A 141 -0.29 5.26 -18.62
C PHE A 141 1.05 5.54 -17.94
N GLN A 142 2.05 4.67 -18.14
CA GLN A 142 3.38 4.77 -17.50
C GLN A 142 3.29 4.80 -15.96
N ARG A 143 2.24 4.20 -15.40
CA ARG A 143 1.97 4.14 -13.96
C ARG A 143 1.12 2.93 -13.59
N ALA A 144 1.33 2.39 -12.40
CA ALA A 144 0.58 1.23 -11.90
C ALA A 144 -0.76 1.59 -11.21
N ASN A 145 -1.14 2.88 -11.16
CA ASN A 145 -2.37 3.36 -10.53
C ASN A 145 -3.03 4.46 -11.38
N LEU A 146 -4.36 4.54 -11.35
CA LEU A 146 -5.11 5.58 -12.05
C LEU A 146 -5.42 6.74 -11.12
N LEU A 147 -5.22 7.97 -11.59
CA LEU A 147 -5.72 9.16 -10.89
C LEU A 147 -7.22 9.33 -11.21
N ALA A 148 -7.96 9.97 -10.31
CA ALA A 148 -9.37 10.31 -10.54
C ALA A 148 -9.60 11.18 -11.79
N THR A 149 -8.56 11.88 -12.24
CA THR A 149 -8.59 12.71 -13.45
C THR A 149 -8.17 11.96 -14.72
N THR A 150 -7.71 10.71 -14.61
CA THR A 150 -7.23 9.94 -15.77
C THR A 150 -8.40 9.34 -16.54
N PRO A 151 -8.63 9.73 -17.82
CA PRO A 151 -9.66 9.09 -18.63
C PRO A 151 -9.28 7.62 -18.89
N SER A 152 -10.14 6.70 -18.47
CA SER A 152 -9.89 5.24 -18.53
C SER A 152 -11.08 4.48 -19.12
N HIS A 153 -11.92 5.14 -19.91
CA HIS A 153 -13.10 4.53 -20.53
C HIS A 153 -12.71 3.43 -21.53
N ASP A 154 -11.62 3.62 -22.27
CA ASP A 154 -11.13 2.65 -23.28
C ASP A 154 -10.20 1.57 -22.70
N LEU A 155 -9.95 1.57 -21.38
CA LEU A 155 -9.10 0.56 -20.77
C LEU A 155 -9.82 -0.80 -20.80
N ASP A 156 -9.28 -1.75 -21.55
CA ASP A 156 -9.70 -3.15 -21.48
C ASP A 156 -9.29 -3.77 -20.13
N ARG A 157 -10.31 -4.12 -19.35
CA ARG A 157 -10.19 -4.66 -17.99
C ARG A 157 -10.34 -6.18 -17.94
N THR A 158 -10.42 -6.84 -19.11
CA THR A 158 -10.56 -8.30 -19.19
C THR A 158 -9.24 -8.98 -18.92
N VAL A 159 -9.16 -9.78 -17.89
CA VAL A 159 -7.96 -10.50 -17.45
C VAL A 159 -8.19 -11.99 -17.64
N TRP A 160 -7.14 -12.69 -18.07
CA TRP A 160 -7.10 -14.15 -18.08
C TRP A 160 -6.14 -14.59 -16.99
N LEU A 161 -6.55 -15.57 -16.19
CA LEU A 161 -5.69 -16.20 -15.19
C LEU A 161 -5.34 -17.61 -15.63
N ASP A 162 -4.10 -18.01 -15.36
CA ASP A 162 -3.63 -19.35 -15.67
C ASP A 162 -4.18 -20.35 -14.64
N THR A 163 -5.01 -21.29 -15.10
CA THR A 163 -5.66 -22.27 -14.22
C THR A 163 -4.70 -23.34 -13.71
N GLU A 164 -3.55 -23.53 -14.35
CA GLU A 164 -2.53 -24.48 -13.89
C GLU A 164 -1.75 -23.94 -12.68
N THR A 165 -1.57 -22.62 -12.57
CA THR A 165 -0.75 -22.00 -11.52
C THR A 165 -1.56 -21.25 -10.45
N ILE A 166 -2.84 -20.90 -10.72
CA ILE A 166 -3.63 -20.02 -9.86
C ILE A 166 -3.71 -20.50 -8.40
N LEU A 167 -3.83 -21.81 -8.18
CA LEU A 167 -3.94 -22.34 -6.81
C LEU A 167 -2.64 -22.10 -6.03
N ASP A 168 -1.49 -22.38 -6.65
CA ASP A 168 -0.18 -22.19 -6.03
C ASP A 168 0.10 -20.71 -5.76
N GLU A 169 -0.28 -19.83 -6.69
CA GLU A 169 -0.17 -18.38 -6.51
C GLU A 169 -1.02 -17.88 -5.33
N LEU A 170 -2.26 -18.38 -5.18
CA LEU A 170 -3.13 -18.02 -4.06
C LEU A 170 -2.59 -18.52 -2.72
N VAL A 171 -2.07 -19.75 -2.68
CA VAL A 171 -1.42 -20.31 -1.48
C VAL A 171 -0.18 -19.49 -1.10
N GLU A 172 0.63 -19.09 -2.08
CA GLU A 172 1.80 -18.26 -1.84
C GLU A 172 1.41 -16.88 -1.29
N LEU A 173 0.39 -16.24 -1.86
CA LEU A 173 -0.11 -14.96 -1.38
C LEU A 173 -0.62 -15.03 0.06
N GLU A 174 -1.41 -16.06 0.38
CA GLU A 174 -1.91 -16.29 1.75
C GLU A 174 -0.73 -16.50 2.72
N SER A 175 0.22 -17.35 2.34
CA SER A 175 1.42 -17.63 3.13
C SER A 175 2.23 -16.36 3.42
N ARG A 176 2.42 -15.49 2.42
CA ARG A 176 3.11 -14.19 2.60
C ARG A 176 2.38 -13.28 3.58
N ILE A 177 1.05 -13.27 3.57
CA ILE A 177 0.26 -12.51 4.55
C ILE A 177 0.47 -13.07 5.96
N ASP A 178 0.45 -14.39 6.12
CA ASP A 178 0.64 -15.03 7.42
C ASP A 178 2.08 -14.93 7.95
N VAL A 179 3.08 -14.87 7.07
CA VAL A 179 4.46 -14.48 7.44
C VAL A 179 4.45 -13.03 7.94
N ALA A 180 3.90 -12.09 7.18
CA ALA A 180 3.88 -10.68 7.56
C ALA A 180 3.18 -10.44 8.92
N ARG A 181 2.08 -11.16 9.21
CA ARG A 181 1.42 -11.11 10.53
C ARG A 181 2.37 -11.48 11.66
N ARG A 182 3.03 -12.64 11.55
CA ARG A 182 4.01 -13.12 12.54
C ARG A 182 5.16 -12.14 12.74
N GLU A 183 5.62 -11.55 11.65
CA GLU A 183 6.69 -10.55 11.64
C GLU A 183 6.28 -9.22 12.31
N LEU A 184 4.99 -8.97 12.52
CA LEU A 184 4.43 -7.80 13.22
C LEU A 184 3.89 -8.09 14.63
N ASP A 185 3.79 -9.35 15.06
CA ASP A 185 3.18 -9.74 16.35
C ASP A 185 3.75 -9.01 17.58
N ALA A 186 5.03 -8.58 17.51
CA ALA A 186 5.71 -7.87 18.59
C ALA A 186 5.69 -6.34 18.46
N MET A 187 5.06 -5.80 17.41
CA MET A 187 4.97 -4.36 17.13
C MET A 187 3.60 -3.81 17.51
N ASP A 188 3.51 -2.50 17.74
CA ASP A 188 2.23 -1.80 17.83
C ASP A 188 1.62 -1.77 16.41
N CYS A 189 0.68 -2.69 16.14
CA CYS A 189 0.21 -2.98 14.80
C CYS A 189 -1.32 -2.90 14.70
N LEU A 190 -1.80 -2.20 13.67
CA LEU A 190 -3.20 -2.20 13.24
C LEU A 190 -3.32 -2.91 11.89
N GLU A 191 -3.99 -4.07 11.86
CA GLU A 191 -4.38 -4.72 10.60
C GLU A 191 -5.62 -4.04 10.02
N VAL A 192 -5.50 -3.61 8.76
CA VAL A 192 -6.56 -2.98 7.98
C VAL A 192 -6.80 -3.83 6.74
N THR A 193 -8.05 -4.19 6.49
CA THR A 193 -8.42 -4.86 5.24
C THR A 193 -8.83 -3.84 4.17
N TYR A 194 -8.41 -4.04 2.92
CA TYR A 194 -8.88 -3.30 1.76
C TYR A 194 -10.41 -3.25 1.69
N GLU A 195 -11.06 -4.38 1.95
CA GLU A 195 -12.52 -4.51 1.89
C GLU A 195 -13.19 -3.54 2.88
N ASN A 196 -12.77 -3.50 4.15
CA ASN A 196 -13.28 -2.50 5.10
C ASN A 196 -12.91 -1.06 4.74
N LEU A 197 -11.75 -0.84 4.10
CA LEU A 197 -11.35 0.49 3.64
C LEU A 197 -12.29 1.02 2.55
N ILE A 198 -12.85 0.13 1.73
CA ILE A 198 -13.81 0.48 0.66
C ILE A 198 -15.26 0.46 1.15
N ASP A 199 -15.66 -0.58 1.87
CA ASP A 199 -17.06 -0.82 2.27
C ASP A 199 -17.45 0.00 3.52
N SER A 200 -16.48 0.44 4.31
CA SER A 200 -16.69 1.21 5.54
C SER A 200 -15.62 2.30 5.73
N PRO A 201 -15.39 3.18 4.73
CA PRO A 201 -14.23 4.07 4.68
C PRO A 201 -14.15 4.99 5.89
N LYS A 202 -15.27 5.61 6.29
CA LYS A 202 -15.30 6.52 7.45
C LYS A 202 -14.84 5.83 8.74
N LYS A 203 -15.36 4.63 9.04
CA LYS A 203 -15.02 3.89 10.26
C LYS A 203 -13.57 3.40 10.22
N THR A 204 -13.14 2.88 9.07
CA THR A 204 -11.79 2.37 8.89
C THR A 204 -10.75 3.48 9.00
N CYS A 205 -10.97 4.61 8.30
CA CYS A 205 -10.10 5.77 8.39
C CYS A 205 -10.05 6.33 9.82
N GLN A 206 -11.19 6.45 10.50
CA GLN A 206 -11.22 6.91 11.90
C GLN A 206 -10.34 6.03 12.80
N SER A 207 -10.44 4.70 12.66
CA SER A 207 -9.62 3.75 13.43
C SER A 207 -8.12 3.92 13.15
N ILE A 208 -7.74 4.24 11.91
CA ILE A 208 -6.35 4.50 11.53
C ILE A 208 -5.87 5.84 12.10
N LEU A 209 -6.69 6.89 12.05
CA LEU A 209 -6.35 8.21 12.60
C LEU A 209 -6.18 8.16 14.13
N ASP A 210 -7.10 7.49 14.82
CA ASP A 210 -7.00 7.21 16.26
C ASP A 210 -5.71 6.43 16.55
N PHE A 211 -5.41 5.40 15.76
CA PHE A 211 -4.19 4.62 15.90
C PHE A 211 -2.92 5.45 15.65
N LEU A 212 -2.93 6.47 14.79
CA LEU A 212 -1.79 7.35 14.54
C LEU A 212 -1.69 8.53 15.52
N ASP A 213 -2.60 8.62 16.51
CA ASP A 213 -2.70 9.69 17.49
C ASP A 213 -2.90 11.09 16.87
N VAL A 214 -3.71 11.18 15.81
CA VAL A 214 -4.08 12.44 15.13
C VAL A 214 -5.60 12.68 15.18
N ASP A 215 -6.06 13.87 14.75
CA ASP A 215 -7.49 14.21 14.80
C ASP A 215 -8.37 13.32 13.89
N ALA A 216 -9.03 12.34 14.51
CA ALA A 216 -9.89 11.39 13.83
C ALA A 216 -11.23 11.98 13.32
N SER A 217 -11.51 13.26 13.59
CA SER A 217 -12.69 13.95 13.06
C SER A 217 -12.51 14.45 11.62
N ILE A 218 -11.28 14.52 11.12
CA ILE A 218 -10.98 14.98 9.77
C ILE A 218 -11.38 13.93 8.73
N GLU A 219 -12.13 14.35 7.73
CA GLU A 219 -12.52 13.49 6.61
C GLU A 219 -11.37 13.37 5.59
N LEU A 220 -10.97 12.14 5.28
CA LEU A 220 -9.90 11.85 4.34
C LEU A 220 -10.41 11.72 2.91
N VAL A 221 -9.65 12.24 1.94
CA VAL A 221 -9.99 12.21 0.52
C VAL A 221 -8.88 11.60 -0.33
N SER A 222 -9.23 10.66 -1.20
CA SER A 222 -8.29 10.03 -2.13
C SER A 222 -8.32 10.70 -3.50
N ARG A 223 -7.15 10.87 -4.11
CA ARG A 223 -6.99 11.37 -5.49
C ARG A 223 -6.96 10.26 -6.53
N LEU A 224 -7.01 9.00 -6.10
CA LEU A 224 -6.94 7.82 -6.96
C LEU A 224 -8.31 7.28 -7.35
N GLN A 225 -8.37 6.65 -8.52
CA GLN A 225 -9.53 5.91 -9.02
C GLN A 225 -9.26 4.40 -9.00
N LYS A 226 -10.31 3.63 -8.72
CA LYS A 226 -10.30 2.16 -8.78
C LYS A 226 -10.11 1.67 -10.22
N ILE A 227 -9.23 0.68 -10.38
CA ILE A 227 -8.85 0.14 -11.70
C ILE A 227 -9.87 -0.90 -12.19
N MET A 228 -10.17 -1.87 -11.33
CA MET A 228 -11.05 -2.99 -11.65
C MET A 228 -12.53 -2.63 -11.47
N PRO A 229 -13.43 -3.16 -12.32
CA PRO A 229 -14.86 -3.14 -12.08
C PRO A 229 -15.22 -3.83 -10.75
N HIS A 230 -16.46 -3.67 -10.29
CA HIS A 230 -16.91 -4.23 -9.02
C HIS A 230 -17.05 -5.76 -9.03
N SER A 231 -17.21 -6.37 -10.22
CA SER A 231 -17.40 -7.82 -10.36
C SER A 231 -16.15 -8.50 -10.91
N ILE A 232 -15.71 -9.54 -10.19
CA ILE A 232 -14.65 -10.47 -10.62
C ILE A 232 -15.09 -11.20 -11.89
N ALA A 233 -16.31 -11.72 -11.91
CA ALA A 233 -16.86 -12.44 -13.07
C ALA A 233 -16.89 -11.57 -14.34
N ALA A 234 -17.21 -10.28 -14.20
CA ALA A 234 -17.18 -9.35 -15.34
C ALA A 234 -15.77 -9.01 -15.83
N SER A 235 -14.74 -9.31 -15.02
CA SER A 235 -13.35 -8.96 -15.32
C SER A 235 -12.52 -10.16 -15.76
N LEU A 236 -13.00 -11.39 -15.54
CA LEU A 236 -12.31 -12.62 -15.93
C LEU A 236 -12.78 -13.08 -17.31
N GLY A 237 -11.86 -13.15 -18.26
CA GLY A 237 -12.13 -13.68 -19.60
C GLY A 237 -12.33 -15.20 -19.65
N ASN A 238 -11.83 -15.92 -18.65
CA ASN A 238 -11.98 -17.37 -18.46
C ASN A 238 -12.60 -17.72 -17.10
N PHE A 239 -13.67 -17.01 -16.71
CA PHE A 239 -14.31 -17.18 -15.40
C PHE A 239 -14.71 -18.63 -15.11
N ASP A 240 -15.35 -19.32 -16.05
CA ASP A 240 -15.83 -20.69 -15.83
C ASP A 240 -14.67 -21.65 -15.54
N GLU A 241 -13.57 -21.55 -16.28
CA GLU A 241 -12.36 -22.37 -16.09
C GLU A 241 -11.69 -22.08 -14.73
N VAL A 242 -11.60 -20.80 -14.34
CA VAL A 242 -11.09 -20.40 -13.03
C VAL A 242 -11.99 -20.88 -11.91
N SER A 243 -13.31 -20.80 -12.09
CA SER A 243 -14.28 -21.29 -11.12
C SER A 243 -14.17 -22.80 -10.91
N GLU A 244 -14.02 -23.56 -12.00
CA GLU A 244 -13.79 -25.01 -11.95
C GLU A 244 -12.46 -25.35 -11.26
N ALA A 245 -11.38 -24.65 -11.61
CA ALA A 245 -10.06 -24.86 -11.01
C ALA A 245 -10.02 -24.57 -9.50
N LEU A 246 -10.85 -23.63 -9.02
CA LEU A 246 -10.95 -23.29 -7.61
C LEU A 246 -12.04 -24.05 -6.86
N GLU A 247 -12.88 -24.82 -7.55
CA GLU A 247 -13.98 -25.57 -6.93
C GLU A 247 -13.46 -26.54 -5.86
N GLY A 248 -14.11 -26.57 -4.71
CA GLY A 248 -13.70 -27.41 -3.57
C GLY A 248 -12.45 -26.92 -2.82
N THR A 249 -11.80 -25.83 -3.26
CA THR A 249 -10.71 -25.20 -2.52
C THR A 249 -11.24 -24.14 -1.55
N ARG A 250 -10.39 -23.73 -0.57
CA ARG A 250 -10.72 -22.62 0.34
C ARG A 250 -10.86 -21.26 -0.36
N PHE A 251 -10.36 -21.14 -1.59
CA PHE A 251 -10.33 -19.89 -2.33
C PHE A 251 -11.59 -19.68 -3.21
N ALA A 252 -12.43 -20.70 -3.38
CA ALA A 252 -13.67 -20.59 -4.16
C ALA A 252 -14.55 -19.41 -3.69
N VAL A 253 -14.61 -19.16 -2.37
CA VAL A 253 -15.38 -18.06 -1.76
C VAL A 253 -14.98 -16.67 -2.27
N HIS A 254 -13.75 -16.52 -2.77
CA HIS A 254 -13.26 -15.24 -3.28
C HIS A 254 -13.90 -14.84 -4.60
N LEU A 255 -14.47 -15.77 -5.37
CA LEU A 255 -15.15 -15.49 -6.64
C LEU A 255 -16.51 -14.79 -6.43
N ASP A 256 -17.21 -15.12 -5.35
CA ASP A 256 -18.55 -14.61 -5.04
C ASP A 256 -18.55 -13.27 -4.29
N SER A 257 -17.43 -12.96 -3.62
CA SER A 257 -17.26 -11.71 -2.87
C SER A 257 -17.13 -10.50 -3.80
N SER A 258 -18.26 -10.03 -4.30
CA SER A 258 -18.40 -8.74 -4.98
C SER A 258 -18.18 -7.62 -3.96
N SER A 259 -17.18 -6.75 -4.18
CA SER A 259 -17.03 -5.51 -3.40
C SER A 259 -18.27 -4.65 -3.68
N LYS A 260 -19.09 -4.37 -2.66
CA LYS A 260 -20.22 -3.44 -2.81
C LYS A 260 -19.68 -2.03 -3.11
N ALA A 261 -20.51 -1.26 -3.80
CA ALA A 261 -20.15 0.01 -4.44
C ALA A 261 -19.63 1.06 -3.47
#